data_AF-A0A6P5QNK1-F1
#
_entry.id   AF-A0A6P5QNK1-F1
#
_cell.length_a   1.000
_cell.length_b   1.000
_cell.length_c   1.000
_cell.angle_alpha   90.00
_cell.angle_beta   90.00
_cell.angle_gamma   90.00
#
_symmetry.space_group_name_H-M   'P 1'
#
loop_
_entity.id
_entity.type
_entity.pdbx_description
1 polymer ?
#
loop_
_entity_poly.entity_id
_entity_poly.type
_entity_poly.pdbx_seq_one_letter_code
_entity_poly.pdbx_strand_id
1 'polypeptide(L)'
;MASICEQKLQHFSAVFLLILCLGMMSAAPSSDPSLDNEWEEWKTKFAKTYSLDEERHRRLVWEENKKKIEAHNADYEKGKTSFSMSLNQFSDLTSEEFRTNCNRNSMYRGEMAPDLPKYEDLGKNGYLTPGRDQPE
;
A
#
# COMPACT_ATOMS: atom_id res chain seq x y z
N MET A 1 28.42 23.00 -50.43
CA MET A 1 27.07 23.04 -49.82
C MET A 1 26.71 21.77 -49.04
N ALA A 2 27.05 20.56 -49.52
CA ALA A 2 26.78 19.31 -48.79
C ALA A 2 27.41 19.24 -47.38
N SER A 3 28.68 19.64 -47.24
CA SER A 3 29.40 19.62 -45.96
C SER A 3 28.82 20.56 -44.88
N ILE A 4 28.21 21.69 -45.27
CA ILE A 4 27.55 22.61 -44.32
C ILE A 4 26.22 22.02 -43.81
N CYS A 5 25.55 21.20 -44.64
CA CYS A 5 24.31 20.52 -44.26
C CYS A 5 24.58 19.40 -43.25
N GLU A 6 25.63 18.60 -43.48
CA GLU A 6 26.04 17.52 -42.59
C GLU A 6 26.52 18.04 -41.23
N GLN A 7 27.30 19.13 -41.23
CA GLN A 7 27.75 19.77 -39.99
C GLN A 7 26.56 20.26 -39.14
N LYS A 8 25.56 20.92 -39.78
CA LYS A 8 24.36 21.39 -39.08
C LYS A 8 23.52 20.21 -38.56
N LEU A 9 23.40 19.14 -39.34
CA LEU A 9 22.66 17.93 -38.93
C LEU A 9 23.34 17.20 -37.77
N GLN A 10 24.68 17.15 -37.74
CA GLN A 10 25.45 16.62 -36.60
C GLN A 10 25.28 17.46 -35.33
N HIS A 11 25.30 18.80 -35.44
CA HIS A 11 25.07 19.69 -34.31
C HIS A 11 23.65 19.55 -33.74
N PHE A 12 22.62 19.49 -34.58
CA PHE A 12 21.24 19.30 -34.11
C PHE A 12 21.04 17.94 -33.44
N SER A 13 21.61 16.87 -34.00
CA SER A 13 21.55 15.52 -33.41
C SER A 13 22.25 15.45 -32.05
N ALA A 14 23.46 16.04 -31.94
CA ALA A 14 24.21 16.09 -30.68
C ALA A 14 23.49 16.90 -29.60
N VAL A 15 22.88 18.05 -29.96
CA VAL A 15 22.08 18.85 -29.04
C VAL A 15 20.82 18.10 -28.60
N PHE A 16 20.15 17.39 -29.51
CA PHE A 16 18.97 16.59 -29.18
C PHE A 16 19.30 15.43 -28.25
N LEU A 17 20.42 14.74 -28.47
CA LEU A 17 20.93 13.67 -27.59
C LEU A 17 21.33 14.21 -26.21
N LEU A 18 21.93 15.41 -26.14
CA LEU A 18 22.26 16.05 -24.86
C LEU A 18 20.99 16.44 -24.07
N ILE A 19 19.95 16.93 -24.74
CA ILE A 19 18.65 17.26 -24.11
C ILE A 19 17.97 15.98 -23.60
N LEU A 20 18.01 14.88 -24.37
CA LEU A 20 17.49 13.59 -23.94
C LEU A 20 18.26 13.03 -22.74
N CYS A 21 19.59 13.20 -22.69
CA CYS A 21 20.43 12.76 -21.57
C CYS A 21 20.21 13.61 -20.30
N LEU A 22 19.90 14.91 -20.42
CA LEU A 22 19.61 15.80 -19.30
C LEU A 22 18.19 15.60 -18.72
N GLY A 23 17.31 14.88 -19.42
CA GLY A 23 15.92 14.63 -19.01
C GLY A 23 15.69 13.50 -18.01
N MET A 24 16.73 12.75 -17.62
CA MET A 24 16.60 11.61 -16.71
C MET A 24 17.09 11.93 -15.29
N MET A 25 16.49 12.93 -14.64
CA MET A 25 16.60 13.07 -13.19
C MET A 25 15.53 12.15 -12.57
N SER A 26 15.84 10.86 -12.39
CA SER A 26 14.96 9.97 -11.63
C SER A 26 15.06 10.34 -10.15
N ALA A 27 14.11 11.13 -9.67
CA ALA A 27 13.97 11.38 -8.24
C ALA A 27 13.47 10.09 -7.57
N ALA A 28 14.27 9.53 -6.67
CA ALA A 28 13.84 8.41 -5.87
C ALA A 28 12.60 8.79 -5.04
N PRO A 29 11.60 7.90 -4.88
CA PRO A 29 10.44 8.18 -4.04
C PRO A 29 10.91 8.49 -2.62
N SER A 30 10.45 9.62 -2.06
CA SER A 30 10.76 10.08 -0.72
C SER A 30 9.48 10.11 0.12
N SER A 31 9.62 9.91 1.43
CA SER A 31 8.53 10.04 2.39
C SER A 31 8.18 11.51 2.60
N ASP A 32 6.91 11.77 2.94
CA ASP A 32 6.39 13.09 3.27
C ASP A 32 6.76 13.47 4.72
N PRO A 33 7.63 14.47 4.94
CA PRO A 33 8.07 14.86 6.28
C PRO A 33 6.92 15.37 7.18
N SER A 34 5.81 15.82 6.59
CA SER A 34 4.65 16.28 7.37
C SER A 34 3.96 15.15 8.13
N LEU A 35 4.19 13.89 7.72
CA LEU A 35 3.61 12.69 8.31
C LEU A 35 4.53 12.01 9.33
N ASP A 36 5.70 12.58 9.63
CA ASP A 36 6.71 11.93 10.49
C ASP A 36 6.20 11.69 11.91
N ASN A 37 5.49 12.65 12.50
CA ASN A 37 4.90 12.46 13.83
C ASN A 37 3.85 11.34 13.83
N GLU A 38 2.98 11.29 12.81
CA GLU A 38 1.94 10.26 12.72
C GLU A 38 2.54 8.87 12.47
N TRP A 39 3.64 8.80 11.72
CA TRP A 39 4.42 7.57 11.55
C TRP A 39 5.00 7.05 12.86
N GLU A 40 5.62 7.92 13.67
CA GLU A 40 6.16 7.54 14.98
C GLU A 40 5.07 7.11 15.97
N GLU A 41 3.94 7.81 16.00
CA GLU A 41 2.78 7.44 16.81
C GLU A 41 2.21 6.08 16.39
N TRP A 42 2.08 5.84 15.09
CA TRP A 42 1.61 4.56 14.54
C TRP A 42 2.57 3.42 14.89
N LYS A 43 3.89 3.61 14.70
CA LYS A 43 4.90 2.61 15.08
C LYS A 43 4.82 2.29 16.57
N THR A 44 4.70 3.31 17.41
CA THR A 44 4.58 3.16 18.86
C THR A 44 3.33 2.37 19.22
N LYS A 45 2.18 2.73 18.63
CA LYS A 45 0.89 2.08 18.89
C LYS A 45 0.90 0.59 18.55
N PHE A 46 1.58 0.21 17.48
CA PHE A 46 1.64 -1.18 17.00
C PHE A 46 2.98 -1.87 17.29
N ALA A 47 3.79 -1.30 18.19
CA ALA A 47 5.09 -1.81 18.62
C ALA A 47 6.03 -2.21 17.45
N LYS A 48 6.05 -1.40 16.39
CA LYS A 48 6.87 -1.65 15.20
C LYS A 48 8.31 -1.19 15.40
N THR A 49 9.26 -1.97 14.92
CA THR A 49 10.70 -1.67 14.97
C THR A 49 11.35 -2.20 13.70
N TYR A 50 12.16 -1.38 13.04
CA TYR A 50 12.78 -1.71 11.75
C TYR A 50 14.27 -1.37 11.76
N SER A 51 15.01 -1.97 10.84
CA SER A 51 16.36 -1.51 10.49
C SER A 51 16.29 -0.24 9.64
N LEU A 52 17.38 0.55 9.57
CA LEU A 52 17.42 1.78 8.77
C LEU A 52 17.09 1.53 7.29
N ASP A 53 17.55 0.41 6.74
CA ASP A 53 17.30 0.05 5.34
C ASP A 53 15.82 -0.32 5.09
N GLU A 54 15.19 -1.00 6.05
CA GLU A 54 13.79 -1.41 5.96
C GLU A 54 12.83 -0.25 6.24
N GLU A 55 13.17 0.63 7.19
CA GLU A 55 12.29 1.71 7.66
C GLU A 55 11.83 2.61 6.51
N ARG A 56 12.76 2.94 5.58
CA ARG A 56 12.44 3.71 4.40
C ARG A 56 11.37 3.04 3.53
N HIS A 57 11.47 1.72 3.34
CA HIS A 57 10.51 0.98 2.54
C HIS A 57 9.15 0.91 3.25
N ARG A 58 9.14 0.55 4.54
CA ARG A 58 7.91 0.45 5.35
C ARG A 58 7.17 1.78 5.44
N ARG A 59 7.90 2.88 5.59
CA ARG A 59 7.36 4.25 5.57
C ARG A 59 6.61 4.55 4.28
N LEU A 60 7.20 4.21 3.13
CA LEU A 60 6.59 4.45 1.82
C LEU A 60 5.32 3.63 1.62
N VAL A 61 5.33 2.35 2.01
CA VAL A 61 4.16 1.47 1.94
C VAL A 61 3.04 1.99 2.85
N TRP A 62 3.39 2.42 4.06
CA TRP A 62 2.45 3.01 5.01
C TRP A 62 1.79 4.27 4.48
N GLU A 63 2.54 5.19 3.86
CA GLU A 63 1.97 6.39 3.24
C GLU A 63 1.05 6.05 2.07
N GLU A 64 1.41 5.06 1.26
CA GLU A 64 0.58 4.61 0.15
C GLU A 64 -0.76 4.05 0.67
N ASN A 65 -0.71 3.22 1.72
CA ASN A 65 -1.91 2.66 2.35
C ASN A 65 -2.77 3.74 3.03
N LYS A 66 -2.14 4.74 3.67
CA LYS A 66 -2.84 5.90 4.22
C LYS A 66 -3.61 6.66 3.16
N LYS A 67 -2.97 6.97 2.02
CA LYS A 67 -3.63 7.65 0.88
C LYS A 67 -4.82 6.84 0.35
N LYS A 68 -4.70 5.52 0.26
CA LYS A 68 -5.80 4.62 -0.14
C LYS A 68 -6.97 4.69 0.85
N ILE A 69 -6.68 4.68 2.15
CA ILE A 69 -7.69 4.78 3.22
C ILE A 69 -8.41 6.12 3.15
N GLU A 70 -7.69 7.23 3.02
CA GLU A 70 -8.27 8.56 2.92
C GLU A 70 -9.17 8.71 1.69
N ALA A 71 -8.73 8.19 0.53
CA ALA A 71 -9.52 8.19 -0.68
C ALA A 71 -10.81 7.35 -0.53
N HIS A 72 -10.71 6.16 0.07
CA HIS A 72 -11.88 5.31 0.34
C HIS A 72 -12.85 6.00 1.31
N ASN A 73 -12.35 6.60 2.38
CA ASN A 73 -13.18 7.29 3.36
C ASN A 73 -13.84 8.54 2.76
N ALA A 74 -13.18 9.25 1.86
CA ALA A 74 -13.79 10.36 1.13
C ALA A 74 -14.96 9.90 0.22
N ASP A 75 -14.93 8.66 -0.26
CA ASP A 75 -16.04 8.05 -1.00
C ASP A 75 -17.12 7.48 -0.07
N TYR A 76 -16.74 6.98 1.11
CA TYR A 76 -17.67 6.59 2.18
C TYR A 76 -18.54 7.78 2.64
N GLU A 77 -17.94 8.95 2.88
CA GLU A 77 -18.67 10.17 3.26
C GLU A 77 -19.65 10.64 2.17
N LYS A 78 -19.43 10.23 0.92
CA LYS A 78 -20.33 10.48 -0.22
C LYS A 78 -21.38 9.38 -0.42
N GLY A 79 -21.40 8.36 0.44
CA GLY A 79 -22.30 7.20 0.35
C GLY A 79 -21.99 6.25 -0.80
N LYS A 80 -20.78 6.29 -1.38
CA LYS A 80 -20.39 5.39 -2.49
C LYS A 80 -19.88 4.03 -2.02
N THR A 81 -19.39 3.96 -0.78
CA THR A 81 -18.97 2.72 -0.12
C THR A 81 -19.78 2.53 1.16
N SER A 82 -19.96 1.27 1.58
CA SER A 82 -20.78 0.92 2.75
C SER A 82 -19.98 0.81 4.05
N PHE A 83 -18.67 1.01 3.99
CA PHE A 83 -17.77 0.89 5.14
C PHE A 83 -16.67 1.95 5.06
N SER A 84 -16.04 2.22 6.19
CA SER A 84 -14.85 3.05 6.30
C SER A 84 -13.63 2.20 6.66
N MET A 85 -12.44 2.76 6.42
CA MET A 85 -11.15 2.15 6.69
C MET A 85 -10.36 2.99 7.69
N SER A 86 -9.40 2.37 8.38
CA SER A 86 -8.47 3.04 9.28
C SER A 86 -7.10 2.37 9.24
N LEU A 87 -6.07 3.10 9.66
CA LEU A 87 -4.72 2.54 9.83
C LEU A 87 -4.73 1.49 10.95
N ASN A 88 -4.12 0.34 10.66
CA ASN A 88 -4.02 -0.83 11.53
C ASN A 88 -2.59 -1.38 11.54
N GLN A 89 -2.35 -2.49 12.25
CA GLN A 89 -1.01 -3.11 12.38
C GLN A 89 -0.41 -3.66 11.07
N PHE A 90 -1.20 -3.73 10.00
CA PHE A 90 -0.79 -4.22 8.68
C PHE A 90 -0.57 -3.09 7.66
N SER A 91 -0.65 -1.83 8.10
CA SER A 91 -0.61 -0.68 7.19
C SER A 91 0.77 -0.46 6.56
N ASP A 92 1.83 -1.07 7.09
CA ASP A 92 3.19 -1.11 6.53
C ASP A 92 3.43 -2.28 5.57
N LEU A 93 2.42 -3.12 5.32
CA LEU A 93 2.52 -4.28 4.43
C LEU A 93 1.91 -3.98 3.06
N THR A 94 2.57 -4.50 2.03
CA THR A 94 1.98 -4.59 0.69
C THR A 94 0.90 -5.67 0.66
N SER A 95 0.00 -5.61 -0.32
CA SER A 95 -1.03 -6.64 -0.50
C SER A 95 -0.45 -8.05 -0.68
N GLU A 96 0.74 -8.15 -1.28
CA GLU A 96 1.43 -9.43 -1.49
C GLU A 96 2.02 -9.99 -0.19
N GLU A 97 2.68 -9.15 0.61
CA GLU A 97 3.17 -9.53 1.93
C GLU A 97 2.00 -9.92 2.84
N PHE A 98 0.92 -9.14 2.84
CA PHE A 98 -0.27 -9.45 3.63
C PHE A 98 -0.84 -10.82 3.25
N ARG A 99 -0.95 -11.12 1.95
CA ARG A 99 -1.42 -12.42 1.48
C ARG A 99 -0.52 -13.56 1.93
N THR A 100 0.80 -13.37 1.88
CA THR A 100 1.79 -14.40 2.24
C THR A 100 1.81 -14.67 3.73
N ASN A 101 1.73 -13.62 4.55
CA ASN A 101 1.89 -13.74 6.00
C ASN A 101 0.57 -14.07 6.71
N CYS A 102 -0.55 -13.49 6.25
CA CYS A 102 -1.82 -13.55 6.98
C CYS A 102 -2.84 -14.54 6.39
N ASN A 103 -2.69 -14.96 5.13
CA ASN A 103 -3.68 -15.84 4.48
C ASN A 103 -3.14 -17.26 4.27
N ARG A 104 -3.20 -18.10 5.31
CA ARG A 104 -2.75 -19.50 5.28
C ARG A 104 -3.85 -20.52 4.96
N ASN A 105 -5.03 -20.12 4.48
CA ASN A 105 -6.16 -21.04 4.51
C ASN A 105 -6.24 -22.03 3.34
N SER A 106 -6.36 -23.32 3.70
CA SER A 106 -6.67 -24.44 2.83
C SER A 106 -8.12 -24.39 2.37
N MET A 107 -8.33 -24.65 1.08
CA MET A 107 -9.64 -24.73 0.45
C MET A 107 -10.49 -25.84 1.09
N TYR A 108 -11.46 -25.48 1.93
CA TYR A 108 -12.50 -26.40 2.39
C TYR A 108 -13.67 -26.37 1.41
N ARG A 109 -14.02 -27.54 0.87
CA ARG A 109 -15.22 -27.75 0.05
C ARG A 109 -16.32 -28.28 0.98
N GLY A 110 -17.26 -27.41 1.35
CA GLY A 110 -18.43 -27.78 2.15
C GLY A 110 -19.59 -28.27 1.27
N GLU A 111 -20.34 -29.26 1.76
CA GLU A 111 -21.64 -29.65 1.22
C GLU A 111 -22.74 -28.67 1.65
N MET A 112 -23.67 -28.38 0.75
CA MET A 112 -24.69 -27.35 0.95
C MET A 112 -25.92 -27.96 1.66
N ALA A 113 -26.19 -27.51 2.88
CA ALA A 113 -27.37 -27.93 3.64
C ALA A 113 -28.66 -27.25 3.09
N PRO A 114 -29.79 -27.96 3.01
CA PRO A 114 -30.97 -27.49 2.28
C PRO A 114 -31.84 -26.44 3.00
N ASP A 115 -31.59 -26.12 4.27
CA ASP A 115 -32.43 -25.15 5.01
C ASP A 115 -31.64 -24.38 6.07
N LEU A 116 -30.87 -23.37 5.64
CA LEU A 116 -30.07 -22.52 6.52
C LEU A 116 -30.89 -21.33 7.03
N PRO A 117 -30.83 -21.00 8.34
CA PRO A 117 -31.44 -19.79 8.87
C PRO A 117 -30.82 -18.53 8.24
N LYS A 118 -31.62 -17.47 8.10
CA LYS A 118 -31.24 -16.23 7.40
C LYS A 118 -30.06 -15.49 8.06
N TYR A 119 -29.96 -15.56 9.39
CA TYR A 119 -28.86 -14.98 10.18
C TYR A 119 -28.85 -15.59 11.57
N GLU A 120 -27.68 -15.99 12.05
CA GLU A 120 -27.46 -16.40 13.44
C GLU A 120 -26.22 -15.66 13.97
N ASP A 121 -26.40 -14.89 15.05
CA ASP A 121 -25.31 -14.22 15.74
C ASP A 121 -24.68 -15.16 16.76
N LEU A 122 -23.64 -15.86 16.34
CA LEU A 122 -22.91 -16.79 17.21
C LEU A 122 -22.18 -16.06 18.36
N GLY A 123 -22.03 -14.74 18.34
CA GLY A 123 -21.45 -14.02 19.47
C GLY A 123 -22.28 -14.10 20.76
N LYS A 124 -23.57 -14.43 20.62
CA LYS A 124 -24.53 -14.50 21.73
C LYS A 124 -24.67 -15.89 22.35
N ASN A 125 -24.16 -16.94 21.69
CA ASN A 125 -24.38 -18.32 22.10
C ASN A 125 -23.24 -18.90 22.97
N GLY A 126 -22.26 -18.06 23.36
CA GLY A 126 -21.19 -18.44 24.28
C GLY A 126 -20.13 -19.38 23.68
N TYR A 127 -20.23 -19.74 22.40
CA TYR A 127 -19.24 -20.60 21.73
C TYR A 127 -18.03 -19.85 21.19
N LEU A 128 -18.05 -18.51 21.16
CA LEU A 128 -16.93 -17.70 20.67
C LEU A 128 -15.91 -17.43 21.78
N THR A 129 -14.65 -17.76 21.51
CA THR A 129 -13.52 -17.28 22.32
C THR A 129 -13.20 -15.83 21.98
N PRO A 130 -12.56 -15.07 22.88
CA PRO A 130 -12.04 -13.74 22.57
C PRO A 130 -11.14 -13.75 21.31
N GLY A 131 -11.17 -12.65 20.56
CA GLY A 131 -10.26 -12.44 19.45
C GLY A 131 -8.80 -12.57 19.92
N ARG A 132 -7.99 -13.26 19.12
CA ARG A 132 -6.55 -13.42 19.37
C ARG A 132 -5.79 -12.86 18.18
N ASP A 133 -4.68 -12.19 18.45
CA ASP A 133 -3.73 -11.81 17.42
C ASP A 133 -2.92 -13.03 16.99
N GLN A 134 -2.86 -13.29 15.69
CA GLN A 134 -2.01 -14.34 15.15
C GLN A 134 -0.54 -13.87 15.26
N PRO A 135 0.39 -14.72 15.76
CA PRO A 135 1.79 -14.38 15.75
C PRO A 135 2.28 -14.20 14.31
N GLU A 136 3.09 -13.15 14.11
CA GLU A 136 3.81 -12.88 12.85
C GLU A 136 4.83 -13.98 12.54
#